data_AF-A0AB39V801-F1
#
_entry.id   AF-A0AB39V801-F1
#
_cell.length_a   1.000
_cell.length_b   1.000
_cell.length_c   1.000
_cell.angle_alpha   90.00
_cell.angle_beta   90.00
_cell.angle_gamma   90.00
#
_symmetry.space_group_name_H-M   'P 1'
#
loop_
_entity.id
_entity.type
_entity.pdbx_description
1 polymer ?
#
loop_
_entity_poly.entity_id
_entity_poly.type
_entity_poly.pdbx_seq_one_letter_code
_entity_poly.pdbx_strand_id
1 'polypeptide(L)'
;MAKTTRRKMKIVGKQAYIDQETGEMNEVQVIDIEERDANFHKIWLSHILNSIDLIGNQKTKLAFWILDNIDSENQLIMTQRKIAKNSGISLYTVSETLKVLMDSNFLQKINSGAYRVNPNVLWKGGKSARMNILFKYHQNEKTDKKG
;
A
#
# COMPACT_ATOMS: atom_id res chain seq x y z
N MET A 1 16.48 9.64 -21.87
CA MET A 1 16.76 10.93 -21.19
C MET A 1 16.54 10.73 -19.69
N ALA A 2 17.58 10.88 -18.87
CA ALA A 2 17.47 10.71 -17.42
C ALA A 2 16.72 11.90 -16.80
N LYS A 3 15.58 11.65 -16.14
CA LYS A 3 14.84 12.67 -15.40
C LYS A 3 15.62 13.05 -14.14
N THR A 4 16.18 14.25 -14.13
CA THR A 4 16.87 14.81 -12.97
C THR A 4 15.85 15.17 -11.87
N THR A 5 15.88 14.45 -10.76
CA THR A 5 15.07 14.74 -9.57
C THR A 5 15.53 16.05 -8.94
N ARG A 6 14.63 17.04 -8.79
CA ARG A 6 14.93 18.32 -8.16
C ARG A 6 14.81 18.19 -6.64
N ARG A 7 15.94 18.08 -5.94
CA ARG A 7 16.02 18.07 -4.47
C ARG A 7 15.59 19.45 -3.95
N LYS A 8 14.43 19.55 -3.31
CA LYS A 8 13.98 20.81 -2.68
C LYS A 8 14.33 20.73 -1.20
N MET A 9 15.39 21.41 -0.80
CA MET A 9 15.82 21.49 0.60
C MET A 9 14.90 22.49 1.33
N LYS A 10 14.34 22.09 2.47
CA LYS A 10 13.63 23.00 3.39
C LYS A 10 14.46 23.10 4.66
N ILE A 11 15.05 24.27 4.90
CA ILE A 11 15.79 24.54 6.14
C ILE A 11 14.73 24.79 7.22
N VAL A 12 14.64 23.90 8.22
CA VAL A 12 13.61 23.96 9.27
C VAL A 12 14.02 24.88 10.42
N GLY A 13 15.33 25.05 10.67
CA GLY A 13 15.86 25.97 11.67
C GLY A 13 17.09 25.41 12.39
N LYS A 14 17.59 26.16 13.38
CA LYS A 14 18.61 25.69 14.34
C LYS A 14 17.90 25.08 15.54
N GLN A 15 18.36 23.93 16.02
CA GLN A 15 17.83 23.29 17.22
C GLN A 15 18.98 22.95 18.16
N ALA A 16 18.84 23.26 19.45
CA ALA A 16 19.82 22.90 20.46
C ALA A 16 19.66 21.41 20.79
N TYR A 17 20.71 20.63 20.56
CA TYR A 17 20.79 19.22 20.91
C TYR A 17 21.63 19.07 22.18
N ILE A 18 21.14 18.31 23.15
CA ILE A 18 21.90 17.96 24.36
C ILE A 18 22.43 16.56 24.14
N ASP A 19 23.74 16.42 24.09
CA ASP A 19 24.40 15.12 24.06
C ASP A 19 24.24 14.44 25.41
N GLN A 20 23.55 13.30 25.44
CA GLN A 20 23.20 12.60 26.67
C GLN A 20 24.40 11.91 27.34
N GLU A 21 25.52 11.73 26.64
CA GLU A 21 26.74 11.14 27.22
C GLU A 21 27.66 12.17 27.86
N THR A 22 27.73 13.38 27.29
CA THR A 22 28.68 14.43 27.69
C THR A 22 28.03 15.62 28.39
N GLY A 23 26.70 15.78 28.26
CA GLY A 23 25.95 16.91 28.83
C GLY A 23 26.16 18.23 28.07
N GLU A 24 26.87 18.23 26.95
CA GLU A 24 27.17 19.42 26.17
C GLU A 24 26.00 19.82 25.26
N MET A 25 25.69 21.13 25.23
CA MET A 25 24.71 21.72 24.31
C MET A 25 25.36 22.06 22.98
N ASN A 26 24.93 21.41 21.91
CA ASN A 26 25.39 21.65 20.55
C ASN A 26 24.26 22.24 19.68
N GLU A 27 24.52 23.35 18.99
CA GLU A 27 23.60 23.86 17.96
C GLU A 27 23.75 23.02 16.69
N VAL A 28 22.71 22.24 16.36
CA VAL A 28 22.68 21.46 15.11
C VAL A 28 21.76 22.13 14.09
N GLN A 29 22.22 22.18 12.84
CA GLN A 29 21.40 22.62 11.72
C GLN A 29 20.55 21.45 11.24
N VAL A 30 19.24 21.51 11.48
CA VAL A 30 18.31 20.46 11.04
C VAL A 30 17.95 20.70 9.58
N ILE A 31 18.48 19.85 8.70
CA ILE A 31 18.16 19.85 7.27
C ILE A 31 17.13 18.76 7.01
N ASP A 32 15.88 19.14 6.77
CA ASP A 32 14.84 18.20 6.34
C ASP A 32 14.94 18.01 4.82
N ILE A 33 15.36 16.82 4.41
CA ILE A 33 15.49 16.44 3.01
C ILE A 33 14.19 15.75 2.61
N GLU A 34 13.26 16.52 2.02
CA GLU A 34 12.12 15.94 1.32
C GLU A 34 12.61 15.23 0.05
N GLU A 35 12.88 13.92 0.12
CA GLU A 35 12.94 13.08 -1.07
C GLU A 35 11.54 12.96 -1.68
N ARG A 36 11.32 13.66 -2.79
CA ARG A 36 10.10 13.50 -3.60
C ARG A 36 10.35 12.44 -4.66
N ASP A 37 9.51 11.41 -4.66
CA ASP A 37 9.54 10.35 -5.67
C ASP A 37 9.35 10.93 -7.08
N ALA A 38 10.34 10.75 -7.96
CA ALA A 38 10.40 11.41 -9.27
C ALA A 38 9.36 10.92 -10.29
N ASN A 39 8.50 9.96 -9.95
CA ASN A 39 7.47 9.39 -10.83
C ASN A 39 6.13 9.10 -10.11
N PHE A 40 5.86 9.75 -8.98
CA PHE A 40 4.60 9.57 -8.26
C PHE A 40 3.44 10.33 -8.93
N HIS A 41 2.38 9.61 -9.29
CA HIS A 41 1.13 10.20 -9.78
C HIS A 41 0.06 10.06 -8.71
N LYS A 42 -0.57 11.18 -8.34
CA LYS A 42 -1.72 11.15 -7.43
C LYS A 42 -2.95 10.70 -8.22
N ILE A 43 -3.51 9.56 -7.82
CA ILE A 43 -4.71 8.99 -8.44
C ILE A 43 -5.83 8.99 -7.40
N TRP A 44 -7.02 9.44 -7.83
CA TRP A 44 -8.24 9.35 -7.05
C TRP A 44 -9.00 8.10 -7.48
N LEU A 45 -9.09 7.10 -6.61
CA LEU A 45 -9.69 5.81 -6.94
C LEU A 45 -11.12 5.95 -7.48
N SER A 46 -11.97 6.76 -6.84
CA SER A 46 -13.37 6.99 -7.27
C SER A 46 -13.51 7.40 -8.73
N HIS A 47 -12.62 8.27 -9.24
CA HIS A 47 -12.66 8.71 -10.63
C HIS A 47 -12.22 7.62 -11.61
N ILE A 48 -11.22 6.81 -11.23
CA ILE A 48 -10.77 5.66 -12.01
C ILE A 48 -11.86 4.58 -12.06
N LEU A 49 -12.51 4.29 -10.92
CA LEU A 49 -13.60 3.33 -10.82
C LEU A 49 -14.73 3.65 -11.80
N ASN A 50 -15.21 4.90 -11.80
CA ASN A 50 -16.28 5.33 -12.70
C ASN A 50 -15.89 5.20 -14.18
N SER A 51 -14.62 5.44 -14.50
CA SER A 51 -14.13 5.36 -15.89
C SER A 51 -13.96 3.91 -16.34
N ILE A 52 -13.48 3.03 -15.45
CA ILE A 52 -13.23 1.62 -15.74
C ILE A 52 -14.52 0.80 -15.75
N ASP A 53 -15.57 1.21 -15.04
CA ASP A 53 -16.83 0.47 -15.09
C ASP A 53 -17.42 0.40 -16.52
N LEU A 54 -17.12 1.41 -17.35
CA LEU A 54 -17.54 1.50 -18.75
C LEU A 54 -16.74 0.62 -19.71
N ILE A 55 -15.46 0.32 -19.40
CA ILE A 55 -14.51 -0.32 -20.35
C ILE A 55 -13.83 -1.58 -19.80
N GLY A 56 -13.96 -1.84 -18.50
CA GLY A 56 -13.22 -2.87 -17.77
C GLY A 56 -13.92 -4.23 -17.80
N ASN A 57 -13.13 -5.30 -17.88
CA ASN A 57 -13.63 -6.66 -17.70
C ASN A 57 -13.92 -6.96 -16.21
N GLN A 58 -14.65 -8.05 -15.92
CA GLN A 58 -15.03 -8.39 -14.54
C GLN A 58 -13.85 -8.57 -13.58
N LYS A 59 -12.70 -9.08 -14.06
CA LYS A 59 -11.50 -9.26 -13.21
C LYS A 59 -10.92 -7.90 -12.80
N THR A 60 -10.84 -6.96 -13.74
CA THR A 60 -10.42 -5.59 -13.47
C THR A 60 -11.39 -4.91 -12.50
N LYS A 61 -12.70 -5.02 -12.73
CA LYS A 61 -13.72 -4.48 -11.81
C LYS A 61 -13.57 -5.02 -10.39
N LEU A 62 -13.31 -6.32 -10.24
CA LEU A 62 -13.08 -6.89 -8.91
C LEU A 62 -11.80 -6.36 -8.25
N ALA A 63 -10.69 -6.26 -8.96
CA ALA A 63 -9.44 -5.73 -8.40
C ALA A 63 -9.65 -4.30 -7.85
N PHE A 64 -10.36 -3.49 -8.60
CA PHE A 64 -10.75 -2.14 -8.23
C PHE A 64 -11.71 -2.08 -7.04
N TRP A 65 -12.71 -2.96 -7.02
CA TRP A 65 -13.62 -3.11 -5.90
C TRP A 65 -12.87 -3.50 -4.61
N ILE A 66 -11.87 -4.37 -4.69
CA ILE A 66 -11.03 -4.74 -3.55
C ILE A 66 -10.33 -3.49 -2.98
N LEU A 67 -9.74 -2.65 -3.84
CA LEU A 67 -9.05 -1.44 -3.41
C LEU A 67 -9.98 -0.43 -2.72
N ASP A 68 -11.24 -0.37 -3.12
CA ASP A 68 -12.24 0.49 -2.47
C ASP A 68 -12.62 -0.04 -1.08
N ASN A 69 -12.59 -1.38 -0.90
CA ASN A 69 -13.06 -2.09 0.29
C ASN A 69 -11.95 -2.51 1.28
N ILE A 70 -10.69 -2.14 1.07
CA ILE A 70 -9.63 -2.38 2.06
C ILE A 70 -9.69 -1.41 3.24
N ASP A 71 -9.27 -1.87 4.41
CA ASP A 71 -9.11 -1.07 5.63
C ASP A 71 -7.79 -0.28 5.66
N SER A 72 -7.52 0.39 6.79
CA SER A 72 -6.28 1.15 7.03
C SER A 72 -5.03 0.28 7.16
N GLU A 73 -5.18 -1.03 7.39
CA GLU A 73 -4.12 -2.02 7.47
C GLU A 73 -3.88 -2.72 6.11
N ASN A 74 -4.46 -2.17 5.03
CA ASN A 74 -4.47 -2.73 3.67
C ASN A 74 -5.13 -4.12 3.58
N GLN A 75 -6.10 -4.43 4.45
CA GLN A 75 -6.76 -5.73 4.50
C GLN A 75 -8.18 -5.68 3.95
N LEU A 76 -8.54 -6.73 3.21
CA LEU A 76 -9.89 -7.07 2.81
C LEU A 76 -10.40 -8.20 3.72
N ILE A 77 -11.16 -7.85 4.76
CA ILE A 77 -11.65 -8.79 5.78
C ILE A 77 -13.00 -9.37 5.36
N MET A 78 -12.98 -10.34 4.46
CA MET A 78 -14.16 -11.10 4.04
C MET A 78 -13.80 -12.39 3.29
N THR A 79 -14.73 -13.36 3.33
CA THR A 79 -14.63 -14.60 2.57
C THR A 79 -14.96 -14.37 1.10
N GLN A 80 -14.51 -15.28 0.22
CA GLN A 80 -14.82 -15.20 -1.23
C GLN A 80 -16.33 -15.17 -1.52
N ARG A 81 -17.15 -15.87 -0.72
CA ARG A 81 -18.61 -15.82 -0.85
C ARG A 81 -19.19 -14.44 -0.54
N LYS A 82 -18.63 -13.76 0.49
CA LYS A 82 -19.05 -12.41 0.86
C LYS A 82 -18.56 -11.38 -0.16
N ILE A 83 -17.36 -11.58 -0.72
CA ILE A 83 -16.85 -10.79 -1.86
C ILE A 83 -17.80 -10.92 -3.05
N ALA A 84 -18.17 -12.13 -3.45
CA ALA A 84 -19.09 -12.38 -4.56
C ALA A 84 -20.44 -11.70 -4.35
N LYS A 85 -21.03 -11.85 -3.15
CA LYS A 85 -22.31 -11.22 -2.80
C LYS A 85 -22.24 -9.69 -2.87
N ASN A 86 -21.21 -9.08 -2.30
CA ASN A 86 -21.11 -7.62 -2.17
C ASN A 86 -20.66 -6.95 -3.47
N SER A 87 -19.86 -7.62 -4.29
CA SER A 87 -19.42 -7.10 -5.59
C SER A 87 -20.42 -7.39 -6.73
N GLY A 88 -21.37 -8.30 -6.52
CA GLY A 88 -22.27 -8.78 -7.57
C GLY A 88 -21.58 -9.69 -8.62
N ILE A 89 -20.35 -10.11 -8.36
CA ILE A 89 -19.54 -10.93 -9.27
C ILE A 89 -19.67 -12.40 -8.87
N SER A 90 -19.72 -13.29 -9.87
CA SER A 90 -19.82 -14.74 -9.63
C SER A 90 -18.68 -15.25 -8.76
N LEU A 91 -18.97 -16.21 -7.86
CA LEU A 91 -17.96 -16.81 -7.00
C LEU A 91 -16.78 -17.38 -7.80
N TYR A 92 -17.07 -18.01 -8.94
CA TYR A 92 -16.04 -18.52 -9.85
C TYR A 92 -15.08 -17.42 -10.31
N THR A 93 -15.61 -16.28 -10.77
CA THR A 93 -14.79 -15.15 -11.22
C THR A 93 -14.01 -14.54 -10.05
N VAL A 94 -14.60 -14.48 -8.86
CA VAL A 94 -13.90 -14.04 -7.64
C VAL A 94 -12.72 -14.96 -7.32
N SER A 95 -12.93 -16.28 -7.29
CA SER A 95 -11.87 -17.25 -7.00
C SER A 95 -10.72 -17.15 -7.99
N GLU A 96 -11.03 -17.12 -9.29
CA GLU A 96 -10.05 -17.01 -10.37
C GLU A 96 -9.27 -15.69 -10.30
N THR A 97 -9.95 -14.58 -10.02
CA THR A 97 -9.30 -13.28 -9.96
C THR A 97 -8.42 -13.15 -8.72
N LEU A 98 -8.88 -13.59 -7.55
CA LEU A 98 -8.07 -13.60 -6.34
C LEU A 98 -6.81 -14.44 -6.52
N LYS A 99 -6.90 -15.58 -7.22
CA LYS A 99 -5.74 -16.41 -7.56
C LYS A 99 -4.72 -15.63 -8.40
N VAL A 100 -5.16 -15.02 -9.51
CA VAL A 100 -4.28 -14.20 -10.38
C VAL A 100 -3.64 -13.03 -9.62
N LEU A 101 -4.40 -12.38 -8.73
CA LEU A 101 -3.88 -11.28 -7.91
C LEU A 101 -2.86 -11.76 -6.85
N MET A 102 -2.99 -12.99 -6.36
CA MET A 102 -1.98 -13.60 -5.49
C MET A 102 -0.73 -13.99 -6.27
N ASP A 103 -0.90 -14.62 -7.44
CA ASP A 103 0.22 -15.05 -8.30
C ASP A 103 1.06 -13.86 -8.79
N SER A 104 0.44 -12.68 -8.95
CA SER A 104 1.11 -11.43 -9.33
C SER A 104 1.71 -10.63 -8.17
N ASN A 105 1.69 -11.19 -6.95
CA ASN A 105 2.15 -10.51 -5.73
C ASN A 105 1.41 -9.20 -5.40
N PHE A 106 0.18 -9.05 -5.88
CA PHE A 106 -0.67 -7.91 -5.58
C PHE A 106 -1.47 -8.13 -4.29
N LEU A 107 -1.95 -9.36 -4.08
CA LEU A 107 -2.64 -9.79 -2.87
C LEU A 107 -1.87 -10.92 -2.18
N GLN A 108 -2.03 -10.99 -0.86
CA GLN A 108 -1.61 -12.11 -0.06
C GLN A 108 -2.80 -12.62 0.76
N LYS A 109 -2.99 -13.94 0.79
CA LYS A 109 -4.00 -14.54 1.66
C LYS A 109 -3.48 -14.55 3.10
N ILE A 110 -4.26 -14.00 4.03
CA ILE A 110 -3.98 -14.12 5.47
C ILE A 110 -4.65 -15.38 5.99
N ASN A 111 -5.94 -15.55 5.68
CA ASN A 111 -6.72 -16.74 5.98
C ASN A 111 -7.91 -16.84 4.99
N SER A 112 -8.81 -17.81 5.17
CA SER A 112 -9.97 -18.00 4.26
C SER A 112 -10.97 -16.84 4.26
N GLY A 113 -10.89 -15.93 5.23
CA GLY A 113 -11.74 -14.76 5.39
C GLY A 113 -11.01 -13.42 5.36
N ALA A 114 -9.72 -13.38 4.99
CA ALA A 114 -8.96 -12.14 4.95
C ALA A 114 -7.81 -12.20 3.94
N TYR A 115 -7.65 -11.10 3.20
CA TYR A 115 -6.58 -10.89 2.22
C TYR A 115 -5.89 -9.55 2.50
N ARG A 116 -4.61 -9.41 2.17
CA ARG A 116 -3.84 -8.17 2.33
C ARG A 116 -3.30 -7.71 0.99
N VAL A 117 -3.52 -6.44 0.65
CA VAL A 117 -2.91 -5.80 -0.53
C VAL A 117 -1.45 -5.47 -0.24
N ASN A 118 -0.58 -5.79 -1.18
CA ASN A 118 0.84 -5.52 -1.08
C ASN A 118 1.12 -4.02 -0.87
N PRO A 119 1.70 -3.63 0.29
CA PRO A 119 2.00 -2.23 0.58
C PRO A 119 2.96 -1.58 -0.41
N ASN A 120 3.82 -2.37 -1.08
CA ASN A 120 4.71 -1.87 -2.13
C ASN A 120 3.95 -1.39 -3.36
N VAL A 121 2.77 -1.95 -3.62
CA VAL A 121 1.93 -1.57 -4.77
C VAL A 121 0.98 -0.44 -4.40
N LEU A 122 0.29 -0.52 -3.25
CA LEU A 122 -0.67 0.50 -2.82
C LEU A 122 -0.67 0.61 -1.30
N TRP A 123 -0.84 1.84 -0.79
CA TRP A 123 -0.95 2.11 0.65
C TRP A 123 -2.07 3.11 0.93
N LYS A 124 -3.06 2.71 1.76
CA LYS A 124 -4.21 3.55 2.14
C LYS A 124 -3.98 4.36 3.43
N GLY A 125 -3.03 3.97 4.28
CA GLY A 125 -2.78 4.60 5.58
C GLY A 125 -1.78 5.77 5.58
N GLY A 126 -1.39 6.23 6.77
CA GLY A 126 -0.34 7.25 6.95
C GLY A 126 1.09 6.71 6.73
N LYS A 127 2.05 7.59 6.41
CA LYS A 127 3.46 7.22 6.07
C LYS A 127 4.11 6.32 7.13
N SER A 128 3.90 6.61 8.42
CA SER A 128 4.53 5.86 9.53
C SER A 128 3.99 4.44 9.71
N ALA A 129 2.72 4.20 9.39
CA ALA A 129 2.11 2.87 9.51
C ALA A 129 2.51 1.91 8.36
N ARG A 130 2.96 2.45 7.22
CA ARG A 130 3.38 1.68 6.04
C ARG A 130 4.45 0.63 6.36
N MET A 131 5.48 1.02 7.13
CA MET A 131 6.63 0.15 7.42
C MET A 131 6.25 -1.10 8.22
N ASN A 132 5.35 -0.95 9.19
CA ASN A 132 4.87 -2.08 9.99
C ASN A 132 4.10 -3.09 9.13
N ILE A 133 3.23 -2.62 8.23
CA ILE A 133 2.45 -3.52 7.36
C ILE A 133 3.34 -4.20 6.32
N LEU A 134 4.31 -3.48 5.77
CA LEU A 134 5.30 -4.07 4.85
C LEU A 134 6.08 -5.20 5.54
N PHE A 135 6.50 -4.99 6.79
CA PHE A 135 7.17 -6.03 7.56
C PHE A 135 6.27 -7.26 7.80
N LYS A 136 4.99 -7.05 8.17
CA LYS A 136 4.01 -8.13 8.31
C LYS A 136 3.77 -8.90 6.99
N TYR A 137 3.74 -8.19 5.86
CA TYR A 137 3.58 -8.79 4.52
C TYR A 137 4.72 -9.77 4.21
N HIS A 138 5.96 -9.33 4.37
CA HIS A 138 7.14 -10.17 4.12
C HIS A 138 7.29 -11.34 5.10
N GLN A 139 6.80 -11.23 6.33
CA GLN A 139 6.78 -12.37 7.25
C GLN A 139 5.85 -13.48 6.78
N ASN A 140 4.63 -13.12 6.36
CA ASN A 140 3.68 -14.08 5.84
C ASN A 140 4.21 -14.81 4.58
N GLU A 141 4.96 -14.11 3.71
CA GLU A 141 5.59 -14.74 2.52
C GLU A 141 6.61 -15.83 2.92
N LYS A 142 7.27 -15.67 4.07
CA LYS A 142 8.27 -16.64 4.55
C LYS A 142 7.65 -17.86 5.20
N THR A 143 6.48 -17.73 5.83
CA THR A 143 5.74 -18.88 6.39
C THR A 143 5.15 -19.78 5.30
N ASP A 144 4.64 -19.19 4.21
CA ASP A 144 4.06 -19.97 3.10
C ASP A 144 5.11 -20.78 2.32
N LYS A 145 6.39 -20.37 2.35
CA LYS A 145 7.50 -21.09 1.69
C LYS A 145 8.12 -22.20 2.54
N LYS A 146 7.65 -22.40 3.78
CA LYS A 146 8.19 -23.39 4.72
C LYS A 146 7.23 -24.56 5.00
N GLY A 147 6.03 -24.56 4.43
CA GLY A 147 5.07 -25.67 4.46
C GLY A 147 4.88 -26.25 3.07
#